data_AF-A0A2E2V298-F1
#
_entry.id   AF-A0A2E2V298-F1
#
_cell.length_a   1.000
_cell.length_b   1.000
_cell.length_c   1.000
_cell.angle_alpha   90.00
_cell.angle_beta   90.00
_cell.angle_gamma   90.00
#
_symmetry.space_group_name_H-M   'P 1'
#
loop_
_entity.id
_entity.type
_entity.pdbx_description
1 polymer ?
#
loop_
_entity_poly.entity_id
_entity_poly.type
_entity_poly.pdbx_seq_one_letter_code
_entity_poly.pdbx_strand_id
1 'polypeptide(L)'
;MSFYLHDSYSLLLIFSVGYFTLLHFFDKNRILLLIEYFINQKYSVIYHRQDTIMFQFFTSINILIITSILISFYLSQFDKIISFITLLQVGALLFLFFIIKILVTYILASLFEIIDDATKYYYGYCSGLFMMATLFFPIILLMSYLNNGDYLNDYHLYLFYATVIFYLFFKVILLNRLNAFKIKFLFYIILYLCTLEALPYLALWKTLTTLI
;
A
#
# COMPACT_ATOMS: atom_id res chain seq x y z
N MET A 1 -19.85 20.05 11.76
CA MET A 1 -18.98 21.19 12.08
C MET A 1 -17.57 20.75 11.72
N SER A 2 -17.10 21.31 10.60
CA SER A 2 -15.78 21.20 9.95
C SER A 2 -14.93 19.97 10.23
N PHE A 3 -14.88 19.09 9.23
CA PHE A 3 -13.78 18.14 9.04
C PHE A 3 -12.55 18.91 8.58
N TYR A 4 -12.08 19.84 9.41
CA TYR A 4 -10.65 20.08 9.45
C TYR A 4 -10.07 18.76 9.88
N LEU A 5 -9.27 18.16 9.00
CA LEU A 5 -8.36 17.08 9.35
C LEU A 5 -7.88 17.33 10.77
N HIS A 6 -8.25 16.44 11.70
CA HIS A 6 -7.60 16.36 13.00
C HIS A 6 -6.10 16.56 12.77
N ASP A 7 -5.41 17.32 13.64
CA ASP A 7 -3.96 17.60 13.54
C ASP A 7 -3.13 16.36 13.16
N SER A 8 -3.60 15.16 13.49
CA SER A 8 -3.03 13.89 13.07
C SER A 8 -2.87 13.68 11.56
N TYR A 9 -3.90 13.90 10.75
CA TYR A 9 -3.83 13.62 9.31
C TYR A 9 -2.92 14.61 8.58
N SER A 10 -2.98 15.88 8.96
CA SER A 10 -2.09 16.91 8.42
C SER A 10 -0.63 16.64 8.78
N LEU A 11 -0.34 16.22 10.03
CA LEU A 11 0.99 15.77 10.44
C LEU A 11 1.51 14.59 9.60
N LEU A 12 0.66 13.60 9.35
CA LEU A 12 1.02 12.44 8.52
C LEU A 12 1.25 12.82 7.05
N LEU A 13 0.42 13.71 6.52
CA LEU A 13 0.61 14.24 5.17
C LEU A 13 1.91 15.04 5.06
N ILE A 14 2.26 15.86 6.05
CA ILE A 14 3.54 16.59 6.11
C ILE A 14 4.72 15.61 6.07
N PHE A 15 4.65 14.51 6.84
CA PHE A 15 5.69 13.48 6.80
C PHE A 15 5.82 12.88 5.39
N SER A 16 4.69 12.55 4.74
CA SER A 16 4.71 11.99 3.39
C SER A 16 5.21 12.98 2.32
N VAL A 17 4.91 14.28 2.46
CA VAL A 17 5.48 15.34 1.63
C VAL A 17 7.00 15.34 1.78
N GLY A 18 7.50 15.36 3.02
CA GLY A 18 8.93 15.33 3.32
C GLY A 18 9.64 14.11 2.73
N TYR A 19 8.97 12.95 2.75
CA TYR A 19 9.50 11.75 2.10
C TYR A 19 9.59 11.91 0.57
N PHE A 20 8.52 12.38 -0.09
CA PHE A 20 8.53 12.53 -1.55
C PHE A 20 9.52 13.59 -2.04
N THR A 21 9.72 14.67 -1.27
CA THR A 21 10.73 15.68 -1.60
C THR A 21 12.14 15.11 -1.48
N LEU A 22 12.43 14.35 -0.41
CA LEU A 22 13.71 13.65 -0.27
C LEU A 22 13.94 12.66 -1.42
N LEU A 23 12.92 11.89 -1.79
CA LEU A 23 13.03 10.96 -2.90
C LEU A 23 13.33 11.66 -4.22
N HIS A 24 12.65 12.76 -4.52
CA HIS A 24 12.92 13.56 -5.71
C HIS A 24 14.32 14.20 -5.68
N PHE A 25 14.80 14.59 -4.50
CA PHE A 25 16.15 15.14 -4.33
C PHE A 25 17.23 14.10 -4.62
N PHE A 26 17.07 12.86 -4.13
CA PHE A 26 18.02 11.78 -4.40
C PHE A 26 17.95 11.26 -5.83
N ASP A 27 16.75 11.13 -6.40
CA ASP A 27 16.56 10.66 -7.76
C ASP A 27 15.34 11.30 -8.44
N LYS A 28 15.63 12.28 -9.32
CA LYS A 28 14.62 13.05 -10.04
C LYS A 28 13.73 12.20 -10.94
N ASN A 29 14.25 11.12 -11.49
CA ASN A 29 13.55 10.30 -12.48
C ASN A 29 12.69 9.22 -11.84
N ARG A 30 12.92 8.93 -10.55
CA ARG A 30 12.32 7.79 -9.86
C ARG A 30 10.79 7.85 -9.80
N ILE A 31 10.21 9.02 -9.51
CA ILE A 31 8.75 9.20 -9.48
C ILE A 31 8.15 8.98 -10.88
N LEU A 32 8.81 9.52 -11.91
CA LEU A 32 8.36 9.39 -13.29
C LEU A 32 8.41 7.93 -13.77
N LEU A 33 9.51 7.23 -13.50
CA LEU A 33 9.64 5.81 -13.81
C LEU A 33 8.66 4.94 -13.00
N LEU A 34 8.30 5.35 -11.79
CA LEU A 34 7.30 4.63 -10.99
C LEU A 34 5.91 4.75 -11.60
N ILE A 35 5.54 5.92 -12.16
CA ILE A 35 4.27 6.11 -12.87
C ILE A 35 4.20 5.19 -14.11
N GLU A 36 5.33 4.99 -14.80
CA GLU A 36 5.43 4.04 -15.92
C GLU A 36 5.29 2.57 -15.49
N TYR A 37 5.26 2.26 -14.18
CA TYR A 37 5.21 0.89 -13.69
C TYR A 37 4.00 0.12 -14.23
N PHE A 38 2.87 0.76 -14.55
CA PHE A 38 1.72 0.06 -15.16
C PHE A 38 2.07 -0.56 -16.52
N ILE A 39 2.87 0.16 -17.31
CA ILE A 39 3.16 -0.17 -18.71
C ILE A 39 4.45 -0.98 -18.80
N ASN A 40 5.46 -0.62 -18.01
CA ASN A 40 6.80 -1.18 -18.12
C ASN A 40 7.33 -1.69 -16.77
N GLN A 41 7.98 -2.85 -16.80
CA GLN A 41 8.67 -3.42 -15.63
C GLN A 41 10.02 -2.76 -15.32
N LYS A 42 10.48 -1.85 -16.18
CA LYS A 42 11.78 -1.17 -16.08
C LYS A 42 12.06 -0.64 -14.67
N TYR A 43 11.08 -0.02 -14.01
CA TYR A 43 11.23 0.42 -12.62
C TYR A 43 11.61 -0.72 -11.68
N SER A 44 10.84 -1.81 -11.72
CA SER A 44 11.05 -2.98 -10.87
C SER A 44 12.44 -3.59 -11.07
N VAL A 45 12.94 -3.60 -12.30
CA VAL A 45 14.22 -4.24 -12.63
C VAL A 45 15.42 -3.38 -12.21
N ILE A 46 15.36 -2.07 -12.46
CA ILE A 46 16.46 -1.14 -12.14
C ILE A 46 16.63 -1.02 -10.62
N TYR A 47 15.55 -0.74 -9.91
CA TYR A 47 15.64 -0.38 -8.49
C TYR A 47 15.67 -1.59 -7.55
N HIS A 48 15.18 -2.76 -7.96
CA HIS A 48 15.35 -4.01 -7.20
C HIS A 48 16.82 -4.30 -6.86
N ARG A 49 17.76 -3.92 -7.73
CA ARG A 49 19.18 -4.21 -7.54
C ARG A 49 19.94 -3.10 -6.80
N GLN A 50 19.37 -1.90 -6.73
CA GLN A 50 20.09 -0.68 -6.32
C GLN A 50 19.57 -0.11 -5.00
N ASP A 51 18.36 -0.47 -4.57
CA ASP A 51 17.77 0.07 -3.36
C ASP A 51 18.45 -0.46 -2.08
N THR A 52 18.89 0.46 -1.23
CA THR A 52 19.40 0.12 0.10
C THR A 52 18.26 -0.28 1.04
N ILE A 53 18.58 -1.08 2.06
CA ILE A 53 17.61 -1.54 3.07
C ILE A 53 16.95 -0.33 3.78
N MET A 54 17.74 0.70 4.10
CA MET A 54 17.20 1.92 4.72
C MET A 54 16.18 2.62 3.83
N PHE A 55 16.44 2.70 2.53
CA PHE A 55 15.48 3.29 1.60
C PHE A 55 14.18 2.49 1.57
N GLN A 56 14.26 1.16 1.51
CA GLN A 56 13.09 0.28 1.54
C GLN A 56 12.28 0.46 2.83
N PHE A 57 12.95 0.62 3.97
CA PHE A 57 12.30 0.88 5.25
C PHE A 57 11.54 2.22 5.24
N PHE A 58 12.13 3.31 4.73
CA PHE A 58 11.42 4.58 4.63
C PHE A 58 10.27 4.52 3.61
N THR A 59 10.43 3.80 2.48
CA THR A 59 9.33 3.59 1.52
C THR A 59 8.15 2.88 2.17
N SER A 60 8.40 1.84 2.97
CA SER A 60 7.34 1.05 3.60
C SER A 60 6.59 1.86 4.64
N ILE A 61 7.30 2.68 5.44
CA ILE A 61 6.66 3.63 6.36
C ILE A 61 5.73 4.58 5.59
N ASN A 62 6.20 5.19 4.50
CA ASN A 62 5.37 6.14 3.74
C ASN A 62 4.13 5.46 3.11
N ILE A 63 4.29 4.24 2.59
CA ILE A 63 3.17 3.42 2.10
C ILE A 63 2.16 3.16 3.23
N LEU A 64 2.64 2.79 4.42
CA LEU A 64 1.77 2.49 5.56
C LEU A 64 1.02 3.72 6.05
N ILE A 65 1.64 4.90 6.01
CA ILE A 65 0.99 6.16 6.34
C ILE A 65 -0.14 6.45 5.35
N ILE A 66 0.11 6.37 4.05
CA ILE A 66 -0.92 6.69 3.05
C ILE A 66 -2.04 5.64 3.08
N THR A 67 -1.70 4.37 3.25
CA THR A 67 -2.71 3.29 3.35
C THR A 67 -3.52 3.34 4.64
N SER A 68 -2.93 3.79 5.77
CA SER A 68 -3.70 3.97 7.01
C SER A 68 -4.72 5.09 6.90
N ILE A 69 -4.38 6.20 6.22
CA ILE A 69 -5.31 7.29 5.91
C ILE A 69 -6.45 6.77 5.01
N LEU A 70 -6.14 6.00 3.98
CA LEU A 70 -7.16 5.45 3.09
C LEU A 70 -8.08 4.45 3.80
N ILE A 71 -7.53 3.60 4.67
CA ILE A 71 -8.34 2.67 5.46
C ILE A 71 -9.19 3.41 6.48
N SER A 72 -8.69 4.49 7.08
CA SER A 72 -9.50 5.30 8.00
C SER A 72 -10.73 5.90 7.30
N PHE A 73 -10.64 6.25 6.01
CA PHE A 73 -11.82 6.65 5.22
C PHE A 73 -12.87 5.54 5.12
N TYR A 74 -12.47 4.28 5.12
CA TYR A 74 -13.45 3.20 5.20
C TYR A 74 -14.05 3.08 6.60
N LEU A 75 -13.23 3.19 7.65
CA LEU A 75 -13.69 3.06 9.03
C LEU A 75 -14.64 4.21 9.44
N SER A 76 -14.55 5.38 8.79
CA SER A 76 -15.38 6.54 9.14
C SER A 76 -16.86 6.36 8.83
N GLN A 77 -17.25 5.31 8.11
CA GLN A 77 -18.66 4.95 7.93
C GLN A 77 -19.29 4.37 9.20
N PHE A 78 -18.49 3.77 10.09
CA PHE A 78 -18.95 3.16 11.33
C PHE A 78 -18.87 4.14 12.50
N ASP A 79 -17.87 5.04 12.48
CA ASP A 79 -17.68 6.07 13.49
C ASP A 79 -17.31 7.41 12.85
N LYS A 80 -18.12 8.46 13.11
CA LYS A 80 -17.97 9.77 12.44
C LYS A 80 -16.67 10.49 12.79
N ILE A 81 -16.01 10.14 13.91
CA ILE A 81 -14.79 10.79 14.38
C ILE A 81 -13.76 9.72 14.71
N ILE A 82 -12.81 9.52 13.80
CA ILE A 82 -11.66 8.64 14.04
C ILE A 82 -10.62 9.41 14.86
N SER A 83 -10.38 8.96 16.09
CA SER A 83 -9.34 9.50 16.95
C SER A 83 -7.92 9.26 16.40
N PHE A 84 -6.95 10.05 16.83
CA PHE A 84 -5.54 9.79 16.49
C PHE A 84 -5.05 8.41 16.97
N ILE A 85 -5.53 7.97 18.13
CA ILE A 85 -5.15 6.68 18.74
C ILE A 85 -5.61 5.53 17.84
N THR A 86 -6.86 5.56 17.37
CA THR A 86 -7.39 4.53 16.46
C THR A 86 -6.64 4.53 15.13
N LEU A 87 -6.26 5.70 14.60
CA LEU A 87 -5.45 5.77 13.39
C LEU A 87 -4.04 5.17 13.57
N LEU A 88 -3.42 5.38 14.73
CA LEU A 88 -2.13 4.77 15.06
C LEU A 88 -2.25 3.25 15.20
N GLN A 89 -3.32 2.75 15.81
CA GLN A 89 -3.63 1.32 15.91
C GLN A 89 -3.80 0.68 14.53
N VAL A 90 -4.50 1.35 13.62
CA VAL A 90 -4.63 0.91 12.21
C VAL A 90 -3.26 0.83 11.55
N GLY A 91 -2.43 1.88 11.68
CA GLY A 91 -1.06 1.89 11.15
C GLY A 91 -0.20 0.76 11.71
N ALA A 92 -0.28 0.50 13.02
CA ALA A 92 0.46 -0.58 13.68
C ALA A 92 0.00 -1.97 13.21
N LEU A 93 -1.30 -2.20 13.04
CA LEU A 93 -1.84 -3.43 12.49
C LEU A 93 -1.38 -3.65 11.05
N LEU A 94 -1.39 -2.61 10.21
CA LEU A 94 -0.89 -2.71 8.83
C LEU A 94 0.60 -3.02 8.79
N PHE A 95 1.40 -2.44 9.69
CA PHE A 95 2.82 -2.72 9.81
C PHE A 95 3.07 -4.17 10.24
N LEU A 96 2.37 -4.66 11.26
CA LEU A 96 2.44 -6.06 11.69
C LEU A 96 2.03 -7.01 10.56
N PHE A 97 0.96 -6.68 9.86
CA PHE A 97 0.49 -7.45 8.72
C PHE A 97 1.53 -7.51 7.61
N PHE A 98 2.17 -6.38 7.30
CA PHE A 98 3.24 -6.30 6.32
C PHE A 98 4.43 -7.18 6.71
N ILE A 99 4.86 -7.16 7.97
CA ILE A 99 5.92 -8.03 8.49
C ILE A 99 5.54 -9.50 8.37
N ILE A 100 4.35 -9.88 8.83
CA ILE A 100 3.87 -11.27 8.76
C ILE A 100 3.87 -11.74 7.31
N LYS A 101 3.38 -10.92 6.38
CA LYS A 101 3.35 -11.24 4.95
C LYS A 101 4.75 -11.49 4.41
N ILE A 102 5.72 -10.64 4.75
CA ILE A 102 7.13 -10.84 4.38
C ILE A 102 7.66 -12.16 4.91
N LEU A 103 7.50 -12.41 6.21
CA LEU A 103 8.01 -13.61 6.87
C LEU A 103 7.43 -14.87 6.25
N VAL A 104 6.11 -14.93 6.05
CA VAL A 104 5.46 -16.09 5.42
C VAL A 104 5.96 -16.28 3.98
N THR A 105 6.13 -15.20 3.22
CA THR A 105 6.65 -15.28 1.85
C THR A 105 8.08 -15.85 1.83
N TYR A 106 8.96 -15.39 2.72
CA TYR A 106 10.34 -15.90 2.82
C TYR A 106 10.40 -17.34 3.32
N ILE A 107 9.58 -17.72 4.31
CA ILE A 107 9.52 -19.10 4.83
C ILE A 107 9.08 -20.04 3.72
N LEU A 108 8.00 -19.72 2.99
CA LEU A 108 7.55 -20.53 1.85
C LEU A 108 8.63 -20.61 0.77
N ALA A 109 9.28 -19.48 0.47
CA ALA A 109 10.34 -19.46 -0.53
C ALA A 109 11.54 -20.34 -0.16
N SER A 110 11.92 -20.36 1.11
CA SER A 110 12.99 -21.21 1.62
C SER A 110 12.60 -22.69 1.58
N LEU A 111 11.35 -23.03 1.90
CA LEU A 111 10.87 -24.42 1.87
C LEU A 111 10.81 -25.01 0.46
N PHE A 112 10.55 -24.16 -0.54
CA PHE A 112 10.46 -24.57 -1.94
C PHE A 112 11.72 -24.24 -2.76
N GLU A 113 12.78 -23.74 -2.13
CA GLU A 113 14.05 -23.36 -2.79
C GLU A 113 13.88 -22.32 -3.92
N ILE A 114 12.90 -21.42 -3.81
CA ILE A 114 12.54 -20.40 -4.81
C ILE A 114 12.77 -18.96 -4.31
N ILE A 115 13.87 -18.74 -3.59
CA ILE A 115 14.21 -17.46 -2.93
C ILE A 115 14.27 -16.29 -3.94
N ASP A 116 14.81 -16.51 -5.14
CA ASP A 116 14.92 -15.49 -6.18
C ASP A 116 13.57 -15.02 -6.73
N ASP A 117 12.57 -15.90 -6.79
CA ASP A 117 11.24 -15.52 -7.27
C ASP A 117 10.42 -14.85 -6.16
N ALA A 118 10.65 -15.23 -4.91
CA ALA A 118 10.05 -14.57 -3.76
C ALA A 118 10.58 -13.14 -3.56
N THR A 119 11.86 -12.90 -3.79
CA THR A 119 12.43 -11.53 -3.74
C THR A 119 11.84 -10.67 -4.86
N LYS A 120 11.79 -11.16 -6.10
CA LYS A 120 11.11 -10.45 -7.21
C LYS A 120 9.64 -10.17 -6.91
N TYR A 121 8.92 -11.14 -6.35
CA TYR A 121 7.53 -10.97 -5.91
C TYR A 121 7.41 -9.85 -4.88
N TYR A 122 8.25 -9.89 -3.84
CA TYR A 122 8.25 -8.90 -2.77
C TYR A 122 8.53 -7.49 -3.30
N TYR A 123 9.55 -7.31 -4.14
CA TYR A 123 9.84 -6.02 -4.76
C TYR A 123 8.73 -5.55 -5.68
N GLY A 124 8.14 -6.44 -6.48
CA GLY A 124 7.00 -6.12 -7.33
C GLY A 124 5.80 -5.64 -6.51
N TYR A 125 5.49 -6.34 -5.42
CA TYR A 125 4.43 -5.98 -4.49
C TYR A 125 4.68 -4.62 -3.83
N CYS A 126 5.87 -4.39 -3.28
CA CYS A 126 6.24 -3.12 -2.64
C CYS A 126 6.24 -1.95 -3.62
N SER A 127 6.77 -2.15 -4.83
CA SER A 127 6.76 -1.12 -5.90
C SER A 127 5.32 -0.75 -6.28
N GLY A 128 4.40 -1.71 -6.26
CA GLY A 128 2.99 -1.44 -6.52
C GLY A 128 2.28 -0.65 -5.45
N LEU A 129 2.51 -1.02 -4.20
CA LEU A 129 1.99 -0.26 -3.08
C LEU A 129 2.57 1.16 -3.08
N PHE A 130 3.86 1.30 -3.42
CA PHE A 130 4.50 2.60 -3.54
C PHE A 130 3.93 3.44 -4.68
N MET A 131 3.62 2.80 -5.81
CA MET A 131 2.92 3.43 -6.93
C MET A 131 1.51 3.91 -6.53
N MET A 132 0.76 3.10 -5.80
CA MET A 132 -0.55 3.55 -5.30
C MET A 132 -0.40 4.70 -4.32
N ALA A 133 0.56 4.62 -3.40
CA ALA A 133 0.84 5.70 -2.47
C ALA A 133 1.16 7.01 -3.20
N THR A 134 2.01 6.98 -4.23
CA THR A 134 2.33 8.16 -5.06
C THR A 134 1.13 8.70 -5.84
N LEU A 135 0.23 7.84 -6.31
CA LEU A 135 -0.95 8.25 -7.07
C LEU A 135 -2.04 8.86 -6.17
N PHE A 136 -2.33 8.22 -5.03
CA PHE A 136 -3.40 8.65 -4.12
C PHE A 136 -2.98 9.78 -3.19
N PHE A 137 -1.70 9.91 -2.85
CA PHE A 137 -1.19 11.02 -2.04
C PHE A 137 -1.63 12.42 -2.52
N PRO A 138 -1.39 12.84 -3.79
CA PRO A 138 -1.80 14.16 -4.25
C PRO A 138 -3.32 14.32 -4.27
N ILE A 139 -4.08 13.25 -4.50
CA ILE A 139 -5.55 13.27 -4.47
C ILE A 139 -6.04 13.52 -3.05
N ILE A 140 -5.50 12.80 -2.05
CA ILE A 140 -5.82 12.99 -0.64
C ILE A 140 -5.49 14.41 -0.22
N LEU A 141 -4.31 14.92 -0.57
CA LEU A 141 -3.88 16.27 -0.24
C LEU A 141 -4.79 17.32 -0.88
N LEU A 142 -5.13 17.17 -2.16
CA LEU A 142 -6.00 18.12 -2.85
C LEU A 142 -7.43 18.11 -2.29
N MET A 143 -8.02 16.94 -2.06
CA MET A 143 -9.34 16.79 -1.45
C MET A 143 -9.37 17.33 0.00
N SER A 144 -8.26 17.21 0.71
CA SER A 144 -8.09 17.70 2.08
C SER A 144 -8.16 19.22 2.20
N TYR A 145 -7.65 19.95 1.21
CA TYR A 145 -7.56 21.42 1.26
C TYR A 145 -8.59 22.13 0.37
N LEU A 146 -9.20 21.44 -0.59
CA LEU A 146 -10.28 22.02 -1.39
C LEU A 146 -11.56 22.16 -0.56
N ASN A 147 -12.20 23.33 -0.69
CA ASN A 147 -13.46 23.66 -0.01
C ASN A 147 -13.46 23.30 1.49
N ASN A 148 -12.38 23.66 2.20
CA ASN A 148 -12.20 23.38 3.62
C ASN A 148 -12.38 21.89 4.03
N GLY A 149 -12.08 20.97 3.12
CA GLY A 149 -12.16 19.52 3.37
C GLY A 149 -13.55 18.91 3.18
N ASP A 150 -14.56 19.70 2.78
CA ASP A 150 -15.92 19.20 2.55
C ASP A 150 -15.95 18.13 1.44
N TYR A 151 -15.10 18.26 0.42
CA TYR A 151 -14.98 17.22 -0.62
C TYR A 151 -14.48 15.89 -0.05
N LEU A 152 -13.52 15.91 0.87
CA LEU A 152 -13.04 14.69 1.47
C LEU A 152 -14.14 14.04 2.33
N ASN A 153 -14.91 14.85 3.06
CA ASN A 153 -16.12 14.41 3.77
C ASN A 153 -17.15 13.74 2.89
N ASP A 154 -17.41 14.27 1.70
CA ASP A 154 -18.46 13.71 0.84
C ASP A 154 -17.95 12.50 0.05
N TYR A 155 -16.64 12.48 -0.26
CA TYR A 155 -16.05 11.51 -1.19
C TYR A 155 -15.08 10.49 -0.58
N HIS A 156 -14.87 10.48 0.75
CA HIS A 156 -13.94 9.57 1.44
C HIS A 156 -14.17 8.09 1.10
N LEU A 157 -15.43 7.61 1.08
CA LEU A 157 -15.74 6.23 0.72
C LEU A 157 -15.44 5.91 -0.75
N TYR A 158 -15.74 6.83 -1.66
CA TYR A 158 -15.42 6.66 -3.08
C TYR A 158 -13.90 6.63 -3.30
N LEU A 159 -13.14 7.44 -2.57
CA LEU A 159 -11.68 7.39 -2.57
C LEU A 159 -11.18 6.02 -2.09
N PHE A 160 -11.72 5.49 -0.99
CA PHE A 160 -11.37 4.15 -0.55
C PHE A 160 -11.68 3.08 -1.62
N TYR A 161 -12.90 3.06 -2.18
CA TYR A 161 -13.23 2.08 -3.21
C TYR A 161 -12.38 2.21 -4.47
N ALA A 162 -12.04 3.43 -4.88
CA ALA A 162 -11.10 3.65 -5.98
C ALA A 162 -9.74 3.01 -5.67
N THR A 163 -9.22 3.14 -4.44
CA THR A 163 -7.96 2.50 -4.05
C THR A 163 -8.01 0.99 -4.11
N VAL A 164 -9.13 0.39 -3.69
CA VAL A 164 -9.34 -1.07 -3.77
C VAL A 164 -9.37 -1.54 -5.23
N ILE A 165 -10.06 -0.82 -6.11
CA ILE A 165 -10.11 -1.15 -7.54
C ILE A 165 -8.72 -1.06 -8.16
N PHE A 166 -7.98 0.02 -7.90
CA PHE A 166 -6.59 0.18 -8.35
C PHE A 166 -5.69 -0.94 -7.80
N TYR A 167 -5.90 -1.35 -6.55
CA TYR A 167 -5.19 -2.47 -5.93
C TYR A 167 -5.43 -3.80 -6.66
N LEU A 168 -6.69 -4.09 -7.01
CA LEU A 168 -7.02 -5.29 -7.77
C LEU A 168 -6.38 -5.27 -9.16
N PHE A 169 -6.45 -4.14 -9.87
CA PHE A 169 -5.77 -3.98 -11.16
C PHE A 169 -4.27 -4.24 -11.05
N PHE A 170 -3.62 -3.70 -10.03
CA PHE A 170 -2.20 -3.93 -9.79
C PHE A 170 -1.88 -5.40 -9.56
N LYS A 171 -2.70 -6.09 -8.77
CA LYS A 171 -2.53 -7.52 -8.50
C LYS A 171 -2.63 -8.36 -9.77
N VAL A 172 -3.58 -8.06 -10.65
CA VAL A 172 -3.70 -8.72 -11.96
C VAL A 172 -2.44 -8.51 -12.79
N ILE A 173 -1.92 -7.28 -12.85
CA ILE A 173 -0.67 -6.98 -13.56
C ILE A 173 0.49 -7.78 -12.96
N LEU A 174 0.66 -7.77 -11.63
CA LEU A 174 1.72 -8.51 -10.94
C LEU A 174 1.68 -10.01 -11.25
N LEU A 175 0.49 -10.63 -11.16
CA LEU A 175 0.30 -12.05 -11.47
C LEU A 175 0.64 -12.38 -12.93
N ASN A 176 0.29 -11.50 -13.86
CA ASN A 176 0.64 -11.66 -15.28
C ASN A 176 2.17 -11.62 -15.48
N ARG A 177 2.86 -10.69 -14.80
CA ARG A 177 4.33 -10.54 -14.88
C ARG A 177 5.08 -11.75 -14.33
N LEU A 178 4.53 -12.38 -13.29
CA LEU A 178 5.09 -13.59 -12.69
C LEU A 178 4.80 -14.84 -13.51
N ASN A 179 4.16 -14.72 -14.68
CA ASN A 179 3.70 -15.85 -15.49
C ASN A 179 2.82 -16.83 -14.70
N ALA A 180 2.17 -16.35 -13.63
CA ALA A 180 1.41 -17.20 -12.73
C ALA A 180 0.27 -17.87 -13.50
N PHE A 181 -0.43 -17.15 -14.39
CA PHE A 181 -1.58 -17.66 -15.16
C PHE A 181 -1.30 -18.82 -16.15
N LYS A 182 -0.08 -19.37 -16.19
CA LYS A 182 0.19 -20.59 -16.96
C LYS A 182 -0.50 -21.79 -16.31
N ILE A 183 -1.22 -22.57 -17.12
CA ILE A 183 -2.09 -23.70 -16.72
C ILE A 183 -1.41 -24.68 -15.75
N LYS A 184 -0.09 -24.90 -15.90
CA LYS A 184 0.69 -25.82 -15.05
C LYS A 184 0.74 -25.44 -13.57
N PHE A 185 0.46 -24.17 -13.22
CA PHE A 185 0.57 -23.68 -11.84
C PHE A 185 -0.78 -23.31 -11.22
N LEU A 186 -1.90 -23.57 -11.88
CA LEU A 186 -3.22 -23.08 -11.46
C LEU A 186 -3.61 -23.53 -10.05
N PHE A 187 -3.30 -24.78 -9.67
CA PHE A 187 -3.50 -25.27 -8.30
C PHE A 187 -2.64 -24.52 -7.28
N TYR A 188 -1.35 -24.31 -7.58
CA TYR A 188 -0.43 -23.56 -6.71
C TYR A 188 -0.84 -22.09 -6.58
N ILE A 189 -1.40 -21.48 -7.63
CA ILE A 189 -1.95 -20.12 -7.60
C ILE A 189 -3.16 -20.03 -6.66
N ILE A 190 -4.08 -21.00 -6.71
CA ILE A 190 -5.25 -21.01 -5.82
C ILE A 190 -4.79 -21.15 -4.38
N LEU A 191 -3.88 -22.08 -4.11
CA LEU A 191 -3.35 -22.30 -2.77
C LEU A 191 -2.59 -21.06 -2.25
N TYR A 192 -1.84 -20.42 -3.12
CA TYR A 192 -1.17 -19.13 -2.89
C TYR A 192 -2.17 -18.00 -2.59
N LEU A 193 -3.18 -17.81 -3.42
CA LEU A 193 -4.22 -16.78 -3.24
C LEU A 193 -4.95 -16.97 -1.92
N CYS A 194 -5.24 -18.22 -1.55
CA CYS A 194 -5.89 -18.52 -0.28
C CYS A 194 -4.99 -18.23 0.93
N THR A 195 -3.72 -18.68 0.90
CA THR A 195 -2.83 -18.62 2.07
C THR A 195 -2.14 -17.27 2.27
N LEU A 196 -1.73 -16.60 1.19
CA LEU A 196 -0.94 -15.36 1.26
C LEU A 196 -1.77 -14.09 1.04
N GLU A 197 -2.98 -14.20 0.47
CA GLU A 197 -3.84 -13.06 0.21
C GLU A 197 -5.16 -13.17 1.00
N ALA A 198 -6.04 -14.14 0.71
CA ALA A 198 -7.38 -14.18 1.28
C ALA A 198 -7.42 -14.35 2.81
N LEU A 199 -6.75 -15.38 3.36
CA LEU A 199 -6.75 -15.65 4.81
C LEU A 199 -6.15 -14.49 5.63
N PRO A 200 -4.96 -13.96 5.27
CA PRO A 200 -4.37 -12.85 5.99
C PRO A 200 -5.27 -11.61 5.96
N TYR A 201 -5.85 -11.27 4.80
CA TYR A 201 -6.74 -10.10 4.71
C TYR A 201 -8.04 -10.30 5.47
N LEU A 202 -8.60 -11.52 5.53
CA LEU A 202 -9.76 -11.82 6.36
C LEU A 202 -9.44 -11.70 7.86
N ALA A 203 -8.26 -12.15 8.28
CA ALA A 203 -7.80 -11.98 9.66
C ALA A 203 -7.64 -10.50 10.01
N LEU A 204 -6.98 -9.73 9.14
CA LEU A 204 -6.81 -8.28 9.30
C LEU A 204 -8.16 -7.55 9.34
N TRP A 205 -9.08 -7.91 8.45
CA TRP A 205 -10.43 -7.38 8.43
C TRP A 205 -11.14 -7.62 9.77
N LYS A 206 -11.13 -8.85 10.26
CA LYS A 206 -11.74 -9.20 11.55
C LYS A 206 -11.13 -8.39 12.70
N THR A 207 -9.81 -8.25 12.74
CA THR A 207 -9.13 -7.45 13.77
C THR A 207 -9.43 -5.95 13.69
N LEU A 208 -9.59 -5.41 12.48
CA LEU A 208 -9.98 -4.02 12.29
C LEU A 208 -11.42 -3.78 12.74
N THR A 209 -12.33 -4.69 12.42
CA THR A 209 -13.73 -4.58 12.86
C THR A 209 -13.92 -4.74 14.36
N THR A 210 -12.98 -5.37 15.07
CA THR A 210 -13.01 -5.46 16.55
C THR A 210 -12.40 -4.25 17.25
N LEU A 211 -11.72 -3.37 16.52
CA LEU A 211 -11.14 -2.13 17.06
C LEU A 211 -12.13 -0.96 17.07
N ILE A 212 -13.21 -1.09 16.31
CA ILE A 212 -14.38 -0.19 16.31
C ILE A 212 -15.43 -0.81 17.24
#